data_AF-W7QEB5-F1
#
_entry.id   AF-W7QEB5-F1
#
_cell.length_a   1.000
_cell.length_b   1.000
_cell.length_c   1.000
_cell.angle_alpha   90.00
_cell.angle_beta   90.00
_cell.angle_gamma   90.00
#
_symmetry.space_group_name_H-M   'P 1'
#
loop_
_entity.id
_entity.type
_entity.pdbx_description
1 polymer ?
#
loop_
_entity_poly.entity_id
_entity_poly.type
_entity_poly.pdbx_seq_one_letter_code
_entity_poly.pdbx_strand_id
1 'polypeptide(L)'
;MSPDLWMILAFAGLLIAGVPVAFSLALAGAVGIMAGLSPAMLATLGTNTYNSIAKYPLIAIPLFIMTGLIFERAGVALRLVRFAQALIGPRHGGLALVAVLVCMIMGGMSGSGPADAAAVAMVMLPSMTKAGYPKPFSATLIAASASTAILIPPSVALILYSIVVPGVDLRALFAAGLFPGILAGLALLVPALLVSRRYGWEGGAPVEGAEPPKIGESFKQALPALFAPVLILGGLRSGLFTPTEAAVVAVAYGAWWGCS
;
A
#
# COMPACT_ATOMS: atom_id res chain seq x y z
N MET A 1 27.42 -32.16 7.36
CA MET A 1 26.20 -31.49 6.82
C MET A 1 26.67 -30.38 5.91
N SER A 2 26.00 -30.14 4.79
CA SER A 2 26.40 -29.06 3.87
C SER A 2 26.27 -27.69 4.56
N PRO A 3 27.15 -26.72 4.25
CA PRO A 3 27.04 -25.36 4.76
C PRO A 3 25.66 -24.73 4.53
N ASP A 4 25.01 -25.08 3.41
CA ASP A 4 23.67 -24.59 3.04
C ASP A 4 22.59 -25.00 4.06
N LEU A 5 22.69 -26.22 4.58
CA LEU A 5 21.73 -26.72 5.57
C LEU A 5 21.87 -25.97 6.90
N TRP A 6 23.11 -25.64 7.31
CA TRP A 6 23.37 -24.82 8.48
C TRP A 6 22.84 -23.40 8.32
N MET A 7 22.98 -22.81 7.13
CA MET A 7 22.39 -21.50 6.83
C MET A 7 20.86 -21.52 6.94
N ILE A 8 20.21 -22.53 6.36
CA ILE A 8 18.75 -22.66 6.40
C ILE A 8 18.24 -22.86 7.83
N LEU A 9 18.89 -23.74 8.60
CA LEU A 9 18.52 -23.99 9.99
C LEU A 9 18.72 -22.76 10.88
N ALA A 10 19.84 -22.05 10.73
CA ALA A 10 20.08 -20.81 11.45
C ALA A 10 19.06 -19.73 11.09
N PHE A 11 18.76 -19.56 9.79
CA PHE A 11 17.76 -18.61 9.33
C PHE A 11 16.36 -18.92 9.90
N ALA A 12 15.91 -20.17 9.78
CA ALA A 12 14.61 -20.59 10.31
C ALA A 12 14.53 -20.46 11.83
N GLY A 13 15.58 -20.85 12.56
CA GLY A 13 15.65 -20.70 14.01
C GLY A 13 15.55 -19.25 14.47
N LEU A 14 16.26 -18.33 13.78
CA LEU A 14 16.21 -16.90 14.07
C LEU A 14 14.84 -16.29 13.76
N LEU A 15 14.18 -16.70 12.68
CA LEU A 15 12.81 -16.28 12.38
C LEU A 15 11.81 -16.74 13.44
N ILE A 16 11.90 -17.99 13.90
CA ILE A 16 11.04 -18.52 14.98
C ILE A 16 11.28 -17.75 16.29
N ALA A 17 12.53 -17.37 16.56
CA ALA A 17 12.89 -16.54 17.70
C ALA A 17 12.45 -15.07 17.58
N GLY A 18 11.79 -14.68 16.48
CA GLY A 18 11.29 -13.33 16.27
C GLY A 18 12.35 -12.31 15.87
N VAL A 19 13.53 -12.75 15.44
CA VAL A 19 14.61 -11.87 14.97
C VAL A 19 14.20 -11.25 13.63
N PRO A 20 14.37 -9.92 13.43
CA PRO A 20 14.03 -9.29 12.16
C PRO A 20 14.77 -9.91 10.97
N VAL A 21 14.06 -10.10 9.86
CA VAL A 21 14.52 -10.87 8.68
C VAL A 21 15.91 -10.45 8.20
N ALA A 22 16.22 -9.15 8.21
CA ALA A 22 17.53 -8.64 7.79
C ALA A 22 18.68 -9.20 8.64
N PHE A 23 18.52 -9.24 9.97
CA PHE A 23 19.51 -9.82 10.87
C PHE A 23 19.56 -11.34 10.74
N SER A 24 18.40 -11.98 10.56
CA SER A 24 18.32 -13.42 10.32
C SER A 24 19.11 -13.83 9.07
N LEU A 25 19.01 -13.07 7.98
CA LEU A 25 19.78 -13.31 6.74
C LEU A 25 21.29 -13.10 6.95
N ALA A 26 21.69 -12.02 7.62
CA ALA A 26 23.10 -11.71 7.87
C ALA A 26 23.77 -12.76 8.75
N LEU A 27 23.13 -13.13 9.87
CA LEU A 27 23.64 -14.11 10.82
C LEU A 27 23.64 -15.52 10.21
N ALA A 28 22.61 -15.91 9.46
CA ALA A 28 22.61 -17.17 8.73
C ALA A 28 23.76 -17.24 7.71
N GLY A 29 24.04 -16.15 6.99
CA GLY A 29 25.20 -16.05 6.11
C GLY A 29 26.53 -16.24 6.84
N ALA A 30 26.69 -15.62 8.02
CA ALA A 30 27.88 -15.80 8.85
C ALA A 30 28.04 -17.26 9.32
N VAL A 31 26.96 -17.92 9.72
CA VAL A 31 26.94 -19.36 10.07
C VAL A 31 27.37 -20.21 8.87
N GLY A 32 26.94 -19.88 7.65
CA GLY A 32 27.37 -20.58 6.43
C GLY A 32 28.88 -20.50 6.19
N ILE A 33 29.50 -19.34 6.47
CA ILE A 33 30.96 -19.16 6.39
C ILE A 33 31.67 -20.00 7.45
N MET A 34 31.18 -19.98 8.69
CA MET A 34 31.72 -20.82 9.76
C MET A 34 31.56 -22.33 9.48
N ALA A 35 30.50 -22.72 8.76
CA ALA A 35 30.21 -24.10 8.41
C ALA A 35 30.97 -24.63 7.18
N GLY A 36 31.76 -23.79 6.49
CA GLY A 36 32.67 -24.22 5.42
C GLY A 36 32.56 -23.44 4.10
N LEU A 37 31.74 -22.37 4.00
CA LEU A 37 31.82 -21.46 2.85
C LEU A 37 33.14 -20.67 2.88
N SER A 38 33.67 -20.34 1.69
CA SER A 38 34.94 -19.63 1.55
C SER A 38 34.94 -18.30 2.32
N PRO A 39 35.95 -18.02 3.18
CA PRO A 39 36.12 -16.71 3.82
C PRO A 39 36.25 -15.56 2.81
N ALA A 40 36.61 -15.84 1.54
CA ALA A 40 36.62 -14.84 0.48
C ALA A 40 35.23 -14.20 0.24
N MET A 41 34.15 -14.88 0.63
CA MET A 41 32.80 -14.33 0.57
C MET A 41 32.64 -13.09 1.48
N LEU A 42 33.34 -13.03 2.63
CA LEU A 42 33.39 -11.82 3.47
C LEU A 42 34.06 -10.65 2.74
N ALA A 43 35.08 -10.91 1.91
CA ALA A 43 35.73 -9.84 1.15
C ALA A 43 34.77 -9.20 0.13
N THR A 44 33.85 -10.00 -0.43
CA THR A 44 32.80 -9.49 -1.35
C THR A 44 31.61 -8.86 -0.64
N LEU A 45 31.48 -9.01 0.69
CA LEU A 45 30.32 -8.54 1.44
C LEU A 45 30.15 -7.03 1.33
N GLY A 46 31.24 -6.25 1.42
CA GLY A 46 31.21 -4.80 1.26
C GLY A 46 30.74 -4.39 -0.13
N THR A 47 31.35 -4.97 -1.18
CA THR A 47 31.02 -4.67 -2.58
C THR A 47 29.60 -5.09 -2.93
N ASN A 48 29.15 -6.27 -2.50
CA ASN A 48 27.80 -6.77 -2.73
C ASN A 48 26.75 -5.96 -1.98
N THR A 49 27.03 -5.55 -0.74
CA THR A 49 26.16 -4.66 0.03
C THR A 49 26.02 -3.32 -0.67
N TYR A 50 27.14 -2.71 -1.08
CA TYR A 50 27.13 -1.44 -1.80
C TYR A 50 26.36 -1.55 -3.11
N ASN A 51 26.66 -2.54 -3.96
CA ASN A 51 25.99 -2.74 -5.24
C ASN A 51 24.48 -3.06 -5.09
N SER A 52 24.08 -3.64 -3.96
CA SER A 52 22.67 -3.93 -3.68
C SER A 52 21.87 -2.68 -3.30
N ILE A 53 22.49 -1.75 -2.56
CA ILE A 53 21.84 -0.53 -2.06
C ILE A 53 22.02 0.65 -3.03
N ALA A 54 23.12 0.70 -3.78
CA ALA A 54 23.46 1.76 -4.73
C ALA A 54 22.72 1.62 -6.08
N LYS A 55 21.44 1.22 -6.05
CA LYS A 55 20.59 1.11 -7.23
C LYS A 55 19.67 2.31 -7.32
N TYR A 56 19.80 3.09 -8.39
CA TYR A 56 19.00 4.31 -8.62
C TYR A 56 17.48 4.13 -8.42
N PRO A 57 16.82 3.02 -8.82
CA PRO A 57 15.39 2.82 -8.59
C PRO A 57 15.00 2.69 -7.11
N LEU A 58 15.93 2.36 -6.20
CA LEU A 58 15.65 2.27 -4.77
C LEU A 58 15.32 3.62 -4.15
N ILE A 59 15.74 4.74 -4.76
CA ILE A 59 15.42 6.10 -4.31
C ILE A 59 13.90 6.36 -4.38
N ALA A 60 13.19 5.72 -5.30
CA ALA A 60 11.74 5.87 -5.44
C ALA A 60 10.97 5.35 -4.21
N ILE A 61 11.47 4.31 -3.54
CA ILE A 61 10.82 3.67 -2.38
C ILE A 61 10.62 4.67 -1.22
N PRO A 62 11.66 5.27 -0.63
CA PRO A 62 11.49 6.20 0.47
C PRO A 62 10.70 7.46 0.05
N LEU A 63 10.81 7.89 -1.21
CA LEU A 63 10.04 9.03 -1.71
C LEU A 63 8.54 8.74 -1.81
N PHE A 64 8.13 7.58 -2.34
CA PHE A 64 6.70 7.20 -2.35
C PHE A 64 6.15 6.95 -0.94
N ILE A 65 6.94 6.36 -0.04
CA ILE A 65 6.58 6.25 1.38
C ILE A 65 6.39 7.66 1.98
N MET A 66 7.29 8.60 1.67
CA MET A 66 7.19 9.98 2.13
C MET A 66 5.96 10.71 1.54
N THR A 67 5.64 10.51 0.26
CA THR A 67 4.38 10.98 -0.35
C THR A 67 3.17 10.48 0.42
N GLY A 68 3.13 9.17 0.73
CA GLY A 68 2.07 8.57 1.53
C GLY A 68 1.91 9.23 2.90
N LEU A 69 3.01 9.44 3.62
CA LEU A 69 3.02 10.11 4.92
C LEU A 69 2.56 11.57 4.84
N ILE A 70 2.92 12.29 3.77
CA ILE A 70 2.45 13.67 3.54
C ILE A 70 0.94 13.67 3.33
N PHE A 71 0.41 12.79 2.48
CA PHE A 71 -1.02 12.68 2.24
C PHE A 71 -1.81 12.25 3.48
N GLU A 72 -1.25 11.35 4.28
CA GLU A 72 -1.82 10.98 5.58
C GLU A 72 -1.95 12.21 6.49
N ARG A 73 -0.87 12.97 6.68
CA ARG A 73 -0.87 14.20 7.51
C ARG A 73 -1.77 15.30 6.95
N ALA A 74 -1.92 15.37 5.63
CA ALA A 74 -2.81 16.30 4.94
C ALA A 74 -4.32 15.96 5.09
N GLY A 75 -4.66 14.83 5.71
CA GLY A 75 -6.04 14.39 5.86
C GLY A 75 -6.68 13.93 4.55
N VAL A 76 -5.87 13.47 3.59
CA VAL A 76 -6.35 13.00 2.27
C VAL A 76 -7.34 11.85 2.42
N ALA A 77 -7.06 10.88 3.30
CA ALA A 77 -7.96 9.76 3.56
C ALA A 77 -9.37 10.22 3.95
N LEU A 78 -9.49 11.24 4.80
CA LEU A 78 -10.77 11.81 5.20
C LEU A 78 -11.51 12.46 4.02
N ARG A 79 -10.80 13.22 3.19
CA ARG A 79 -11.38 13.88 1.99
C ARG A 79 -11.88 12.83 0.99
N LEU A 80 -11.10 11.77 0.75
CA LEU A 80 -11.49 10.65 -0.11
C LEU A 80 -12.70 9.88 0.44
N VAL A 81 -12.73 9.57 1.74
CA VAL A 81 -13.88 8.92 2.38
C VAL A 81 -15.14 9.75 2.21
N ARG A 82 -15.08 11.05 2.49
CA ARG A 82 -16.24 11.96 2.32
C ARG A 82 -16.73 11.98 0.89
N PHE A 83 -15.83 12.07 -0.09
CA PHE A 83 -16.20 12.05 -1.50
C PHE A 83 -16.80 10.70 -1.93
N ALA A 84 -16.20 9.59 -1.52
CA ALA A 84 -16.73 8.26 -1.82
C ALA A 84 -18.11 8.05 -1.18
N GLN A 85 -18.32 8.51 0.06
CA GLN A 85 -19.63 8.50 0.72
C GLN A 85 -20.66 9.35 -0.04
N ALA A 86 -20.27 10.54 -0.51
CA ALA A 86 -21.14 11.39 -1.33
C ALA A 86 -21.58 10.70 -2.63
N LEU A 87 -20.66 9.99 -3.28
CA LEU A 87 -20.92 9.30 -4.56
C LEU A 87 -21.78 8.05 -4.38
N ILE A 88 -21.49 7.25 -3.35
CA ILE A 88 -22.19 5.99 -3.08
C ILE A 88 -23.56 6.23 -2.46
N GLY A 89 -23.68 7.29 -1.66
CA GLY A 89 -24.90 7.63 -0.94
C GLY A 89 -25.27 6.61 0.15
N PRO A 90 -26.42 6.80 0.82
CA PRO A 90 -26.88 5.90 1.87
C PRO A 90 -27.42 4.60 1.25
N ARG A 91 -26.61 3.54 1.27
CA ARG A 91 -26.97 2.21 0.76
C ARG A 91 -26.45 1.13 1.68
N HIS A 92 -27.17 0.01 1.76
CA HIS A 92 -26.69 -1.18 2.46
C HIS A 92 -25.39 -1.72 1.84
N GLY A 93 -24.37 -1.88 2.66
CA GLY A 93 -23.00 -2.18 2.28
C GLY A 93 -22.20 -0.98 1.78
N GLY A 94 -22.74 0.23 1.88
CA GLY A 94 -22.15 1.44 1.32
C GLY A 94 -20.81 1.78 1.97
N LEU A 95 -20.70 1.66 3.30
CA LEU A 95 -19.45 1.93 4.00
C LEU A 95 -18.38 0.87 3.72
N ALA A 96 -18.77 -0.39 3.52
CA ALA A 96 -17.85 -1.44 3.08
C ALA A 96 -17.27 -1.11 1.68
N LEU A 97 -18.12 -0.64 0.77
CA LEU A 97 -17.69 -0.20 -0.56
C LEU A 97 -16.74 1.00 -0.49
N VAL A 98 -17.06 2.01 0.34
CA VAL A 98 -16.19 3.16 0.60
C VAL A 98 -14.82 2.71 1.10
N ALA A 99 -14.77 1.80 2.10
CA ALA A 99 -13.52 1.35 2.69
C ALA A 99 -12.60 0.72 1.63
N VAL A 100 -13.13 -0.19 0.81
CA VAL A 100 -12.34 -0.87 -0.23
C VAL A 100 -11.84 0.13 -1.27
N LEU A 101 -12.71 1.00 -1.80
CA LEU A 101 -12.33 1.96 -2.82
C LEU A 101 -11.29 2.97 -2.32
N VAL A 102 -11.45 3.48 -1.11
CA VAL A 102 -10.48 4.42 -0.54
C VAL A 102 -9.15 3.73 -0.30
N CYS A 103 -9.12 2.49 0.22
CA CYS A 103 -7.89 1.72 0.34
C CYS A 103 -7.19 1.50 -1.01
N MET A 104 -7.94 1.21 -2.07
CA MET A 104 -7.37 1.05 -3.41
C MET A 104 -6.74 2.34 -3.94
N ILE A 105 -7.40 3.48 -3.74
CA ILE A 105 -6.89 4.80 -4.16
C ILE A 105 -5.66 5.19 -3.32
N MET A 106 -5.73 4.99 -2.01
CA MET A 106 -4.61 5.24 -1.08
C MET A 106 -3.39 4.37 -1.38
N GLY A 107 -3.61 3.09 -1.69
CA GLY A 107 -2.57 2.17 -2.14
C GLY A 107 -1.84 2.66 -3.37
N GLY A 108 -2.58 3.23 -4.33
CA GLY A 108 -2.03 3.89 -5.51
C GLY A 108 -1.37 5.25 -5.26
N MET A 109 -1.14 5.65 -4.01
CA MET A 109 -0.37 6.85 -3.65
C MET A 109 0.84 6.53 -2.77
N SER A 110 0.66 5.70 -1.73
CA SER A 110 1.70 5.43 -0.72
C SER A 110 2.55 4.21 -1.05
N GLY A 111 1.99 3.23 -1.79
CA GLY A 111 2.60 1.92 -2.01
C GLY A 111 2.83 1.10 -0.73
N SER A 112 2.18 1.46 0.38
CA SER A 112 2.38 0.90 1.73
C SER A 112 1.07 0.49 2.39
N GLY A 113 0.75 -0.81 2.30
CA GLY A 113 -0.46 -1.38 2.88
C GLY A 113 -0.65 -1.08 4.38
N PRO A 114 0.37 -1.22 5.26
CA PRO A 114 0.22 -0.87 6.67
C PRO A 114 -0.08 0.60 6.94
N ALA A 115 0.52 1.52 6.17
CA ALA A 115 0.27 2.95 6.30
C ALA A 115 -1.16 3.30 5.85
N ASP A 116 -1.59 2.75 4.71
CA ASP A 116 -2.95 2.94 4.20
C ASP A 116 -4.00 2.36 5.14
N ALA A 117 -3.73 1.19 5.72
CA ALA A 117 -4.61 0.56 6.70
C ALA A 117 -4.80 1.46 7.92
N ALA A 118 -3.72 2.02 8.46
CA ALA A 118 -3.78 2.92 9.61
C ALA A 118 -4.59 4.19 9.28
N ALA A 119 -4.27 4.85 8.16
CA ALA A 119 -4.93 6.08 7.74
C ALA A 119 -6.43 5.89 7.48
N VAL A 120 -6.81 4.82 6.76
CA VAL A 120 -8.22 4.54 6.45
C VAL A 120 -8.97 4.04 7.68
N ALA A 121 -8.35 3.21 8.54
CA ALA A 121 -8.96 2.75 9.78
C ALA A 121 -9.32 3.89 10.73
N MET A 122 -8.46 4.92 10.84
CA MET A 122 -8.73 6.10 11.69
C MET A 122 -10.03 6.81 11.29
N VAL A 123 -10.39 6.81 10.01
CA VAL A 123 -11.60 7.47 9.50
C VAL A 123 -12.80 6.50 9.45
N MET A 124 -12.58 5.29 8.95
CA MET A 124 -13.65 4.35 8.64
C MET A 124 -14.13 3.55 9.85
N LEU A 125 -13.26 3.15 10.79
CA LEU A 125 -13.70 2.34 11.94
C LEU A 125 -14.75 3.08 12.80
N PRO A 126 -14.59 4.37 13.15
CA PRO A 126 -15.64 5.09 13.86
C PRO A 126 -16.95 5.18 13.07
N SER A 127 -16.87 5.43 11.76
CA SER A 127 -18.04 5.55 10.88
C SER A 127 -18.79 4.23 10.73
N MET A 128 -18.07 3.12 10.50
CA MET A 128 -18.65 1.78 10.39
C MET A 128 -19.23 1.31 11.72
N THR A 129 -18.55 1.56 12.84
CA THR A 129 -19.05 1.20 14.18
C THR A 129 -20.34 1.95 14.50
N LYS A 130 -20.40 3.26 14.20
CA LYS A 130 -21.63 4.05 14.39
C LYS A 130 -22.79 3.56 13.52
N ALA A 131 -22.49 3.06 12.33
CA ALA A 131 -23.47 2.46 11.43
C ALA A 131 -23.85 1.01 11.80
N GLY A 132 -23.30 0.41 12.85
CA GLY A 132 -23.67 -0.93 13.32
C GLY A 132 -22.83 -2.08 12.78
N TYR A 133 -21.79 -1.82 11.98
CA TYR A 133 -20.90 -2.88 11.52
C TYR A 133 -20.11 -3.53 12.67
N PRO A 134 -19.96 -4.86 12.69
CA PRO A 134 -19.10 -5.53 13.67
C PRO A 134 -17.65 -5.09 13.55
N LYS A 135 -17.03 -4.69 14.67
CA LYS A 135 -15.61 -4.29 14.72
C LYS A 135 -14.67 -5.31 14.06
N PRO A 136 -14.80 -6.64 14.25
CA PRO A 136 -13.94 -7.61 13.59
C PRO A 136 -14.07 -7.58 12.07
N PHE A 137 -15.30 -7.41 11.54
CA PHE A 137 -15.54 -7.29 10.11
C PHE A 137 -14.90 -6.02 9.54
N SER A 138 -15.13 -4.86 10.18
CA SER A 138 -14.57 -3.60 9.72
C SER A 138 -13.04 -3.60 9.73
N ALA A 139 -12.42 -4.10 10.80
CA ALA A 139 -10.96 -4.16 10.90
C ALA A 139 -10.34 -5.10 9.86
N THR A 140 -10.91 -6.30 9.69
CA THR A 140 -10.41 -7.28 8.72
C THR A 140 -10.61 -6.80 7.28
N LEU A 141 -11.75 -6.18 6.97
CA LEU A 141 -12.01 -5.63 5.64
C LEU A 141 -11.00 -4.54 5.28
N ILE A 142 -10.74 -3.60 6.19
CA ILE A 142 -9.78 -2.51 5.95
C ILE A 142 -8.36 -3.08 5.81
N ALA A 143 -7.95 -4.01 6.68
CA ALA A 143 -6.63 -4.65 6.60
C ALA A 143 -6.43 -5.41 5.27
N ALA A 144 -7.44 -6.17 4.84
CA ALA A 144 -7.41 -6.90 3.57
C ALA A 144 -7.41 -5.94 2.37
N SER A 145 -8.22 -4.88 2.42
CA SER A 145 -8.32 -3.88 1.35
C SER A 145 -7.03 -3.09 1.19
N ALA A 146 -6.41 -2.67 2.29
CA ALA A 146 -5.13 -1.97 2.25
C ALA A 146 -3.99 -2.85 1.72
N SER A 147 -4.08 -4.18 1.88
CA SER A 147 -3.11 -5.12 1.30
C SER A 147 -3.09 -5.08 -0.24
N THR A 148 -4.14 -4.57 -0.89
CA THR A 148 -4.15 -4.36 -2.36
C THR A 148 -3.13 -3.32 -2.83
N ALA A 149 -2.59 -2.48 -1.94
CA ALA A 149 -1.50 -1.56 -2.21
C ALA A 149 -0.23 -2.25 -2.74
N ILE A 150 -0.07 -3.55 -2.48
CA ILE A 150 1.04 -4.34 -3.04
C ILE A 150 0.93 -4.49 -4.58
N LEU A 151 -0.29 -4.43 -5.12
CA LEU A 151 -0.57 -4.60 -6.55
C LEU A 151 -0.83 -3.26 -7.26
N ILE A 152 -1.53 -2.34 -6.59
CA ILE A 152 -1.94 -1.07 -7.20
C ILE A 152 -0.75 -0.10 -7.19
N PRO A 153 -0.28 0.38 -8.37
CA PRO A 153 0.90 1.21 -8.41
C PRO A 153 0.66 2.67 -7.98
N PRO A 154 1.68 3.36 -7.42
CA PRO A 154 3.05 2.90 -7.24
C PRO A 154 3.16 1.92 -6.06
N SER A 155 3.81 0.77 -6.28
CA SER A 155 3.94 -0.29 -5.27
C SER A 155 5.40 -0.53 -4.94
N VAL A 156 5.75 -0.44 -3.65
CA VAL A 156 7.10 -0.71 -3.16
C VAL A 156 7.53 -2.14 -3.49
N ALA A 157 6.60 -3.10 -3.45
CA ALA A 157 6.89 -4.49 -3.78
C ALA A 157 7.24 -4.67 -5.27
N LEU A 158 6.53 -3.98 -6.16
CA LEU A 158 6.84 -4.03 -7.60
C LEU A 158 8.21 -3.39 -7.92
N ILE A 159 8.58 -2.32 -7.20
CA ILE A 159 9.92 -1.70 -7.32
C ILE A 159 11.00 -2.68 -6.88
N LEU A 160 10.83 -3.34 -5.73
CA LEU A 160 11.78 -4.35 -5.26
C LEU A 160 11.88 -5.53 -6.23
N TYR A 161 10.75 -5.99 -6.76
CA TYR A 161 10.71 -7.08 -7.73
C TYR A 161 11.49 -6.74 -9.01
N SER A 162 11.35 -5.54 -9.57
CA SER A 162 12.09 -5.12 -10.77
C SER A 162 13.60 -5.02 -10.55
N ILE A 163 14.03 -4.88 -9.30
CA ILE A 163 15.44 -4.78 -8.92
C ILE A 163 16.08 -6.16 -8.74
N VAL A 164 15.30 -7.12 -8.25
CA VAL A 164 15.74 -8.50 -7.98
C VAL A 164 15.74 -9.33 -9.25
N VAL A 165 14.75 -9.12 -10.13
CA VAL A 165 14.63 -9.87 -11.38
C VAL A 165 15.24 -9.06 -12.54
N PRO A 166 16.37 -9.50 -13.14
CA PRO A 166 17.00 -8.78 -14.22
C PRO A 166 16.10 -8.65 -15.45
N GLY A 167 16.15 -7.49 -16.13
CA GLY A 167 15.45 -7.26 -17.39
C GLY A 167 13.97 -6.90 -17.26
N VAL A 168 13.44 -6.81 -16.03
CA VAL A 168 12.04 -6.42 -15.81
C VAL A 168 11.91 -4.89 -15.80
N ASP A 169 11.15 -4.34 -16.74
CA ASP A 169 10.87 -2.90 -16.79
C ASP A 169 9.79 -2.52 -15.75
N LEU A 170 10.15 -1.56 -14.89
CA LEU A 170 9.29 -1.11 -13.80
C LEU A 170 8.01 -0.41 -14.32
N ARG A 171 8.07 0.30 -15.45
CA ARG A 171 6.88 0.95 -16.03
C ARG A 171 5.90 -0.10 -16.54
N ALA A 172 6.39 -1.15 -17.19
CA ALA A 172 5.59 -2.29 -17.59
C ALA A 172 4.95 -3.01 -16.38
N LEU A 173 5.70 -3.22 -15.29
CA LEU A 173 5.14 -3.78 -14.05
C LEU A 173 4.02 -2.93 -13.47
N PHE A 174 4.19 -1.61 -13.42
CA PHE A 174 3.14 -0.72 -12.93
C PHE A 174 1.91 -0.76 -13.84
N ALA A 175 2.10 -0.71 -15.15
CA ALA A 175 1.00 -0.84 -16.09
C ALA A 175 0.27 -2.19 -15.96
N ALA A 176 1.03 -3.28 -15.77
CA ALA A 176 0.49 -4.62 -15.59
C ALA A 176 -0.21 -4.78 -14.24
N GLY A 177 0.33 -4.22 -13.16
CA GLY A 177 -0.16 -4.34 -11.78
C GLY A 177 -1.53 -3.71 -11.53
N LEU A 178 -1.93 -2.74 -12.36
CA LEU A 178 -3.26 -2.14 -12.29
C LEU A 178 -4.38 -3.17 -12.47
N PHE A 179 -4.23 -4.09 -13.43
CA PHE A 179 -5.23 -5.12 -13.71
C PHE A 179 -5.45 -6.09 -12.53
N PRO A 180 -4.43 -6.81 -12.01
CA PRO A 180 -4.58 -7.65 -10.83
C PRO A 180 -4.95 -6.85 -9.58
N GLY A 181 -4.50 -5.60 -9.45
CA GLY A 181 -4.91 -4.72 -8.36
C GLY A 181 -6.42 -4.43 -8.35
N ILE A 182 -6.99 -4.10 -9.52
CA ILE A 182 -8.44 -3.92 -9.68
C ILE A 182 -9.17 -5.24 -9.42
N LEU A 183 -8.69 -6.37 -9.95
CA LEU A 183 -9.29 -7.68 -9.69
C LEU A 183 -9.29 -8.04 -8.21
N ALA A 184 -8.17 -7.83 -7.51
CA ALA A 184 -8.07 -8.06 -6.07
C ALA A 184 -9.03 -7.15 -5.28
N GLY A 185 -9.11 -5.88 -5.68
CA GLY A 185 -10.08 -4.92 -5.14
C GLY A 185 -11.52 -5.40 -5.32
N LEU A 186 -11.90 -5.84 -6.53
CA LEU A 186 -13.23 -6.41 -6.81
C LEU A 186 -13.48 -7.71 -6.02
N ALA A 187 -12.47 -8.57 -5.88
CA ALA A 187 -12.55 -9.81 -5.12
C ALA A 187 -12.75 -9.57 -3.61
N LEU A 188 -12.43 -8.38 -3.10
CA LEU A 188 -12.77 -7.96 -1.73
C LEU A 188 -14.11 -7.23 -1.67
N LEU A 189 -14.34 -6.33 -2.63
CA LEU A 189 -15.51 -5.47 -2.72
C LEU A 189 -16.81 -6.28 -2.87
N VAL A 190 -16.83 -7.27 -3.76
CA VAL A 190 -18.04 -8.06 -4.04
C VAL A 190 -18.46 -8.88 -2.82
N PRO A 191 -17.60 -9.71 -2.19
CA PRO A 191 -17.97 -10.42 -0.97
C PRO A 191 -18.33 -9.49 0.18
N ALA A 192 -17.59 -8.38 0.37
CA ALA A 192 -17.89 -7.42 1.43
C ALA A 192 -19.29 -6.82 1.28
N LEU A 193 -19.68 -6.46 0.05
CA LEU A 193 -21.01 -5.96 -0.25
C LEU A 193 -22.10 -7.01 -0.02
N LEU A 194 -21.88 -8.25 -0.49
CA LEU A 194 -22.83 -9.35 -0.33
C LEU A 194 -23.05 -9.70 1.16
N VAL A 195 -21.97 -9.81 1.93
CA VAL A 195 -22.01 -10.07 3.37
C VAL A 195 -22.71 -8.93 4.10
N SER A 196 -22.35 -7.67 3.83
CA SER A 196 -22.98 -6.51 4.47
C SER A 196 -24.48 -6.46 4.20
N ARG A 197 -24.90 -6.75 2.95
CA ARG A 197 -26.32 -6.82 2.56
C ARG A 197 -27.05 -8.00 3.19
N ARG A 198 -26.40 -9.15 3.30
CA ARG A 198 -27.00 -10.36 3.89
C ARG A 198 -27.27 -10.19 5.38
N TYR A 199 -26.35 -9.59 6.12
CA TYR A 199 -26.49 -9.40 7.56
C TYR A 199 -27.23 -8.12 7.94
N GLY A 200 -27.32 -7.14 7.04
CA GLY A 200 -28.12 -5.93 7.27
C GLY A 200 -27.67 -5.13 8.49
N TRP A 201 -26.36 -5.12 8.79
CA TRP A 201 -25.83 -4.49 10.01
C TRP A 201 -26.15 -3.00 10.13
N GLU A 202 -26.42 -2.34 9.00
CA GLU A 202 -26.79 -0.93 8.91
C GLU A 202 -28.25 -0.66 9.32
N GLY A 203 -29.01 -1.69 9.69
CA GLY A 203 -30.27 -1.55 10.41
C GLY A 203 -31.41 -0.82 9.67
N GLY A 204 -31.31 -0.62 8.36
CA GLY A 204 -32.35 0.04 7.56
C GLY A 204 -32.53 1.54 7.82
N ALA A 205 -31.94 2.09 8.87
CA ALA A 205 -31.88 3.52 9.08
C ALA A 205 -30.78 4.09 8.15
N PRO A 206 -31.09 5.04 7.26
CA PRO A 206 -30.06 5.98 6.83
C PRO A 206 -29.43 6.50 8.11
N VAL A 207 -28.09 6.56 8.19
CA VAL A 207 -27.40 7.15 9.36
C VAL A 207 -28.15 8.41 9.77
N GLU A 208 -28.92 8.34 10.87
CA GLU A 208 -29.85 9.40 11.23
C GLU A 208 -29.06 10.71 11.32
N GLY A 209 -29.43 11.68 10.46
CA GLY A 209 -28.84 13.02 10.44
C GLY A 209 -27.56 13.23 9.62
N ALA A 210 -27.08 12.25 8.83
CA ALA A 210 -25.98 12.49 7.90
C ALA A 210 -26.51 12.83 6.50
N GLU A 211 -26.81 14.11 6.28
CA GLU A 211 -26.97 14.63 4.92
C GLU A 211 -25.71 14.23 4.12
N PRO A 212 -25.82 13.48 3.00
CA PRO A 212 -24.63 13.07 2.26
C PRO A 212 -23.85 14.32 1.89
N PRO A 213 -22.52 14.34 2.10
CA PRO A 213 -21.72 15.52 1.79
C PRO A 213 -21.97 15.93 0.35
N LYS A 214 -22.11 17.23 0.09
CA LYS A 214 -22.40 17.72 -1.26
C LYS A 214 -21.33 17.20 -2.22
N ILE A 215 -21.76 16.49 -3.27
CA ILE A 215 -20.85 15.86 -4.24
C ILE A 215 -19.86 16.90 -4.82
N GLY A 216 -20.35 18.11 -5.16
CA GLY A 216 -19.50 19.15 -5.74
C GLY A 216 -18.41 19.67 -4.78
N GLU A 217 -18.72 19.84 -3.50
CA GLU A 217 -17.75 20.33 -2.51
C GLU A 217 -16.75 19.23 -2.14
N SER A 218 -17.24 18.00 -1.91
CA SER A 218 -16.40 16.85 -1.60
C SER A 218 -15.48 16.46 -2.77
N PHE A 219 -15.96 16.57 -4.02
CA PHE A 219 -15.13 16.37 -5.20
C PHE A 219 -13.99 17.37 -5.28
N LYS A 220 -14.25 18.67 -5.07
CA LYS A 220 -13.20 19.70 -5.04
C LYS A 220 -12.15 19.43 -3.96
N GLN A 221 -12.56 18.95 -2.79
CA GLN A 221 -11.65 18.59 -1.70
C GLN A 221 -10.85 17.31 -1.99
N ALA A 222 -11.44 16.33 -2.68
CA ALA A 222 -10.80 15.08 -3.04
C ALA A 222 -9.97 15.17 -4.33
N LEU A 223 -10.18 16.21 -5.15
CA LEU A 223 -9.53 16.37 -6.45
C LEU A 223 -8.00 16.23 -6.37
N PRO A 224 -7.29 16.82 -5.38
CA PRO A 224 -5.84 16.66 -5.32
C PRO A 224 -5.42 15.20 -5.10
N ALA A 225 -6.15 14.49 -4.25
CA ALA A 225 -5.89 13.09 -3.95
C ALA A 225 -6.16 12.18 -5.16
N LEU A 226 -7.24 12.43 -5.89
CA LEU A 226 -7.58 11.67 -7.10
C LEU A 226 -6.61 11.94 -8.25
N PHE A 227 -6.04 13.14 -8.31
CA PHE A 227 -5.10 13.51 -9.34
C PHE A 227 -3.70 12.92 -9.10
N ALA A 228 -3.31 12.64 -7.85
CA ALA A 228 -1.98 12.11 -7.55
C ALA A 228 -1.66 10.77 -8.25
N PRO A 229 -2.51 9.72 -8.22
CA PRO A 229 -2.28 8.50 -9.00
C PRO A 229 -2.22 8.76 -10.51
N VAL A 230 -3.04 9.69 -11.02
CA VAL A 230 -3.05 10.06 -12.45
C VAL A 230 -1.75 10.76 -12.84
N LEU A 231 -1.24 11.65 -12.00
CA LEU A 231 0.04 12.34 -12.21
C LEU A 231 1.19 11.33 -12.25
N ILE A 232 1.23 10.39 -11.29
CA ILE A 232 2.27 9.37 -11.18
C ILE A 232 2.19 8.40 -12.36
N LEU A 233 1.04 7.74 -12.54
CA LEU A 233 0.87 6.72 -13.59
C LEU A 233 0.89 7.33 -15.00
N GLY A 234 0.27 8.49 -15.17
CA GLY A 234 0.22 9.22 -16.44
C GLY A 234 1.61 9.70 -16.85
N GLY A 235 2.38 10.25 -15.93
CA GLY A 235 3.78 10.66 -16.17
C GLY A 235 4.69 9.48 -16.52
N LEU A 236 4.50 8.34 -15.86
CA LEU A 236 5.27 7.12 -16.15
C LEU A 236 4.89 6.47 -17.49
N ARG A 237 3.60 6.44 -17.83
CA ARG A 237 3.12 5.87 -19.10
C ARG A 237 3.45 6.72 -20.31
N SER A 238 3.38 8.04 -20.18
CA SER A 238 3.74 8.98 -21.24
C SER A 238 5.25 9.07 -21.46
N GLY A 239 6.05 8.49 -20.56
CA GLY A 239 7.51 8.59 -20.60
C GLY A 239 8.06 9.95 -20.20
N LEU A 240 7.21 10.84 -19.66
CA LEU A 240 7.62 12.15 -19.14
C LEU A 240 8.57 12.02 -17.94
N PHE A 241 8.37 10.99 -17.12
CA PHE A 241 9.17 10.73 -15.92
C PHE A 241 9.67 9.30 -15.86
N THR A 242 10.84 9.12 -15.26
CA THR A 242 11.27 7.85 -14.68
C THR A 242 10.54 7.59 -13.35
N PRO A 243 10.53 6.34 -12.84
CA PRO A 243 9.95 6.02 -11.53
C PRO A 243 10.45 6.89 -10.39
N THR A 244 11.74 7.22 -10.38
CA THR A 244 12.35 8.08 -9.35
C THR A 244 11.90 9.53 -9.49
N GLU A 245 11.87 10.08 -10.70
CA GLU A 245 11.37 11.45 -10.95
C GLU A 245 9.88 11.57 -10.61
N ALA A 246 9.08 10.56 -10.94
CA ALA A 246 7.66 10.52 -10.58
C ALA A 246 7.47 10.55 -9.06
N ALA A 247 8.31 9.87 -8.29
CA ALA A 247 8.27 9.90 -6.83
C ALA A 247 8.63 11.30 -6.28
N VAL A 248 9.64 11.98 -6.84
CA VAL A 248 9.97 13.37 -6.46
C VAL A 248 8.82 14.31 -6.77
N VAL A 249 8.22 14.20 -7.95
CA VAL A 249 7.06 15.00 -8.35
C VAL A 249 5.88 14.75 -7.42
N ALA A 250 5.64 13.49 -7.03
CA ALA A 250 4.57 13.13 -6.11
C ALA A 250 4.78 13.72 -4.70
N VAL A 251 6.02 13.71 -4.19
CA VAL A 251 6.38 14.39 -2.93
C VAL A 251 6.12 15.90 -3.03
N ALA A 252 6.61 16.55 -4.09
CA ALA A 252 6.44 17.99 -4.28
C ALA A 252 4.95 18.37 -4.39
N TYR A 253 4.19 17.58 -5.14
CA TYR A 253 2.75 17.72 -5.27
C TYR A 253 2.04 17.54 -3.92
N GLY A 254 2.40 16.50 -3.16
CA GLY A 254 1.85 16.26 -1.83
C GLY A 254 2.16 17.37 -0.84
N ALA A 255 3.39 17.89 -0.85
CA ALA A 255 3.78 19.00 0.02
C ALA A 255 2.98 20.28 -0.29
N TRP A 256 2.75 20.57 -1.57
CA TRP A 256 1.96 21.72 -2.00
C TRP A 256 0.51 21.64 -1.52
N TRP A 257 -0.15 20.50 -1.77
CA TRP A 257 -1.57 20.32 -1.46
C TRP A 257 -1.85 19.90 -0.02
N GLY A 258 -0.85 19.37 0.67
CA GLY A 258 -0.96 18.94 2.07
C GLY A 258 -0.77 20.07 3.08
N CYS A 259 -0.11 21.15 2.68
CA CYS A 259 0.05 22.36 3.49
C CYS A 259 -1.03 23.44 3.22
N SER A 260 -2.00 23.17 2.33
CA SER A 260 -3.11 24.06 1.96
C SER A 260 -4.45 23.58 2.52
#